data_AF-A0A9W8A6Q0-F1
#
_entry.id   AF-A0A9W8A6Q0-F1
#
_cell.length_a   1.000
_cell.length_b   1.000
_cell.length_c   1.000
_cell.angle_alpha   90.00
_cell.angle_beta   90.00
_cell.angle_gamma   90.00
#
_symmetry.space_group_name_H-M   'P 1'
#
loop_
_entity.id
_entity.type
_entity.pdbx_description
1 polymer ?
#
loop_
_entity_poly.entity_id
_entity_poly.type
_entity_poly.pdbx_seq_one_letter_code
_entity_poly.pdbx_strand_id
1 'polypeptide(L)'
;MSEPIDRSISTTPIPQPSTVQSLEKKLAHRPDAQDLVDQNILKAPTSVGRTLQAAQVELEKSKRADQLKHKLERRPDRDNLVQQNILRDTKVAPALQAREASLERARIADKLEHKLEQRPDREDLVQHNILKDSKVAPALQAREASLERARVADKLEHKLEQRPDREDLVQHNILKDSNAAPALQSLASDLQRAKLTDTLSHKLENRPKPEDLVARHILPGGEENAEPATTASS
;
A
#
# COMPACT_ATOMS: atom_id res chain seq x y z
N MET A 1 -95.76 -75.49 1.23
CA MET A 1 -96.01 -74.71 2.45
C MET A 1 -94.79 -73.82 2.66
N SER A 2 -94.99 -72.51 2.62
CA SER A 2 -93.93 -71.50 2.60
C SER A 2 -93.59 -71.06 4.02
N GLU A 3 -92.33 -71.18 4.42
CA GLU A 3 -91.82 -70.67 5.70
C GLU A 3 -91.45 -69.18 5.58
N PRO A 4 -91.80 -68.34 6.58
CA PRO A 4 -91.55 -66.90 6.53
C PRO A 4 -90.11 -66.55 6.95
N ILE A 5 -89.52 -65.58 6.25
CA ILE A 5 -88.21 -65.00 6.55
C ILE A 5 -88.33 -64.08 7.77
N ASP A 6 -87.70 -64.48 8.88
CA ASP A 6 -87.68 -63.71 10.13
C ASP A 6 -86.67 -62.54 10.00
N ARG A 7 -87.17 -61.33 9.78
CA ARG A 7 -86.36 -60.11 9.76
C ARG A 7 -86.14 -59.65 11.20
N SER A 8 -85.08 -60.14 11.84
CA SER A 8 -84.58 -59.59 13.10
C SER A 8 -84.21 -58.12 12.90
N ILE A 9 -85.07 -57.23 13.39
CA ILE A 9 -84.91 -55.78 13.36
C ILE A 9 -83.73 -55.45 14.30
N SER A 10 -82.60 -54.99 13.75
CA SER A 10 -81.52 -54.42 14.54
C SER A 10 -82.02 -53.16 15.23
N THR A 11 -82.51 -53.28 16.47
CA THR A 11 -82.91 -52.15 17.31
C THR A 11 -81.66 -51.34 17.66
N THR A 12 -81.39 -50.27 16.91
CA THR A 12 -80.44 -49.24 17.35
C THR A 12 -80.94 -48.68 18.69
N PRO A 13 -80.14 -48.75 19.78
CA PRO A 13 -80.56 -48.26 21.08
C PRO A 13 -80.90 -46.76 21.02
N ILE A 14 -82.06 -46.38 21.55
CA ILE A 14 -82.48 -44.98 21.66
C ILE A 14 -81.48 -44.25 22.57
N PRO A 15 -80.86 -43.15 22.13
CA PRO A 15 -79.85 -42.45 22.91
C PRO A 15 -80.48 -41.79 24.14
N GLN A 16 -79.83 -41.97 25.30
CA GLN A 16 -80.27 -41.38 26.56
C GLN A 16 -80.16 -39.85 26.50
N PRO A 17 -81.11 -39.08 27.08
CA PRO A 17 -81.14 -37.62 26.96
C PRO A 17 -79.91 -36.94 27.58
N SER A 18 -79.32 -37.53 28.62
CA SER A 18 -78.08 -37.05 29.25
C SER A 18 -76.86 -37.14 28.32
N THR A 19 -76.82 -38.16 27.46
CA THR A 19 -75.77 -38.33 26.46
C THR A 19 -75.88 -37.26 25.37
N VAL A 20 -77.10 -36.91 24.95
CA VAL A 20 -77.36 -35.87 23.95
C VAL A 20 -76.87 -34.50 24.44
N GLN A 21 -77.24 -34.11 25.66
CA GLN A 21 -76.81 -32.84 26.26
C GLN A 21 -75.28 -32.76 26.42
N SER A 22 -74.62 -33.88 26.75
CA SER A 22 -73.16 -33.94 26.89
C SER A 22 -72.44 -33.81 25.55
N LEU A 23 -73.01 -34.37 24.48
CA LEU A 23 -72.46 -34.28 23.13
C LEU A 23 -72.62 -32.88 22.55
N GLU A 24 -73.77 -32.24 22.76
CA GLU A 24 -74.03 -30.86 22.31
C GLU A 24 -73.01 -29.87 22.90
N LYS A 25 -72.72 -29.98 24.20
CA LYS A 25 -71.67 -29.18 24.86
C LYS A 25 -70.27 -29.37 24.25
N LYS A 26 -69.93 -30.61 23.87
CA LYS A 26 -68.63 -30.95 23.25
C LYS A 26 -68.54 -30.48 21.80
N LEU A 27 -69.65 -30.54 21.05
CA LEU A 27 -69.70 -30.07 19.67
C LEU A 27 -69.65 -28.54 19.57
N ALA A 28 -70.21 -27.82 20.55
CA ALA A 28 -70.12 -26.36 20.64
C ALA A 28 -68.68 -25.83 20.73
N HIS A 29 -67.76 -26.65 21.24
CA HIS A 29 -66.33 -26.32 21.39
C HIS A 29 -65.44 -27.12 20.41
N ARG A 30 -66.03 -27.67 19.35
CA ARG A 30 -65.27 -28.46 18.38
C ARG A 30 -64.37 -27.52 17.56
N PRO A 31 -63.05 -27.76 17.50
CA PRO A 31 -62.15 -27.01 16.61
C PRO A 31 -62.52 -27.25 15.15
N ASP A 32 -62.25 -26.26 14.30
CA ASP A 32 -62.55 -26.38 12.88
C ASP A 32 -61.69 -27.49 12.23
N ALA A 33 -62.20 -28.08 11.15
CA ALA A 33 -61.46 -29.10 10.42
C ALA A 33 -60.13 -28.55 9.89
N GLN A 34 -60.09 -27.26 9.51
CA GLN A 34 -58.86 -26.60 9.08
C GLN A 34 -57.86 -26.44 10.24
N ASP A 35 -58.33 -26.04 11.43
CA ASP A 35 -57.47 -25.95 12.62
C ASP A 35 -56.81 -27.29 12.95
N LEU A 36 -57.57 -28.38 12.82
CA LEU A 36 -57.06 -29.73 13.02
C LEU A 36 -56.03 -30.14 11.95
N VAL A 37 -56.15 -29.65 10.71
CA VAL A 37 -55.15 -29.85 9.65
C VAL A 37 -53.87 -29.09 9.95
N ASP A 38 -54.00 -27.83 10.39
CA ASP A 38 -52.87 -26.96 10.70
C ASP A 38 -52.08 -27.49 11.91
N GLN A 39 -52.79 -28.07 12.89
CA GLN A 39 -52.17 -28.80 14.02
C GLN A 39 -51.64 -30.19 13.64
N ASN A 40 -51.66 -30.57 12.36
CA ASN A 40 -51.25 -31.89 11.85
C ASN A 40 -52.04 -33.08 12.44
N ILE A 41 -53.19 -32.85 13.06
CA ILE A 41 -54.09 -33.89 13.61
C ILE A 41 -54.88 -34.55 12.48
N LEU A 42 -55.45 -33.74 11.58
CA LEU A 42 -56.03 -34.20 10.33
C LEU A 42 -55.03 -33.95 9.19
N LYS A 43 -55.09 -34.78 8.15
CA LYS A 43 -54.35 -34.51 6.91
C LYS A 43 -55.21 -33.61 6.04
N ALA A 44 -54.58 -32.62 5.40
CA ALA A 44 -55.26 -31.68 4.52
C ALA A 44 -56.19 -32.43 3.54
N PRO A 45 -57.41 -31.93 3.28
CA PRO A 45 -58.35 -32.58 2.37
C PRO A 45 -57.69 -32.67 1.00
N THR A 46 -57.19 -33.86 0.69
CA THR A 46 -56.46 -34.12 -0.54
C THR A 46 -57.44 -34.67 -1.56
N SER A 47 -57.20 -34.41 -2.85
CA SER A 47 -58.05 -34.93 -3.94
C SER A 47 -58.13 -36.47 -3.99
N VAL A 48 -57.35 -37.16 -3.15
CA VAL A 48 -57.18 -38.61 -3.12
C VAL A 48 -57.99 -39.18 -1.94
N GLY A 49 -58.66 -40.31 -2.16
CA GLY A 49 -59.48 -40.96 -1.12
C GLY A 49 -58.70 -41.40 0.11
N ARG A 50 -59.39 -41.58 1.25
CA ARG A 50 -58.80 -41.93 2.56
C ARG A 50 -57.89 -43.17 2.53
N THR A 51 -58.16 -44.14 1.66
CA THR A 51 -57.36 -45.38 1.52
C THR A 51 -55.98 -45.14 0.90
N LEU A 52 -55.85 -44.19 -0.02
CA LEU A 52 -54.61 -43.88 -0.74
C LEU A 52 -53.81 -42.75 -0.08
N GLN A 53 -54.38 -42.11 0.94
CA GLN A 53 -53.73 -41.04 1.69
C GLN A 53 -52.39 -41.47 2.31
N ALA A 54 -52.29 -42.71 2.78
CA ALA A 54 -51.03 -43.26 3.30
C ALA A 54 -49.95 -43.37 2.21
N ALA A 55 -50.31 -43.93 1.04
CA ALA A 55 -49.41 -44.04 -0.10
C ALA A 55 -49.00 -42.66 -0.64
N GLN A 56 -49.92 -41.69 -0.62
CA GLN A 56 -49.60 -40.31 -0.99
C GLN A 56 -48.59 -39.67 -0.04
N VAL A 57 -48.78 -39.81 1.27
CA VAL A 57 -47.83 -39.29 2.27
C VAL A 57 -46.46 -39.95 2.10
N GLU A 58 -46.43 -41.25 1.82
CA GLU A 58 -45.19 -41.98 1.56
C GLU A 58 -44.48 -41.52 0.29
N LEU A 59 -45.22 -41.30 -0.81
CA LEU A 59 -44.68 -40.74 -2.04
C LEU A 59 -44.13 -39.32 -1.82
N GLU A 60 -44.84 -38.49 -1.07
CA GLU A 60 -44.37 -37.15 -0.73
C GLU A 60 -43.15 -37.19 0.21
N LYS A 61 -43.03 -38.23 1.03
CA LYS A 61 -41.83 -38.47 1.86
C LYS A 61 -40.66 -38.91 0.99
N SER A 62 -40.85 -39.82 0.03
CA SER A 62 -39.79 -40.27 -0.87
C SER A 62 -39.30 -39.14 -1.76
N LYS A 63 -40.19 -38.35 -2.36
CA LYS A 63 -39.82 -37.13 -3.11
C LYS A 63 -38.99 -36.17 -2.28
N ARG A 64 -39.37 -35.91 -1.02
CA ARG A 64 -38.58 -35.04 -0.12
C ARG A 64 -37.21 -35.65 0.20
N ALA A 65 -37.13 -36.96 0.39
CA ALA A 65 -35.88 -37.67 0.62
C ALA A 65 -34.94 -37.57 -0.60
N ASP A 66 -35.47 -37.78 -1.81
CA ASP A 66 -34.72 -37.68 -3.05
C ASP A 66 -34.21 -36.24 -3.29
N GLN A 67 -35.05 -35.23 -3.06
CA GLN A 67 -34.65 -33.83 -3.14
C GLN A 67 -33.55 -33.48 -2.13
N LEU A 68 -33.67 -33.97 -0.89
CA LEU A 68 -32.65 -33.75 0.13
C LEU A 68 -31.34 -34.42 -0.25
N LYS A 69 -31.39 -35.67 -0.73
CA LYS A 69 -30.23 -36.42 -1.22
C LYS A 69 -29.48 -35.64 -2.29
N HIS A 70 -30.19 -35.15 -3.30
CA HIS A 70 -29.62 -34.33 -4.39
C HIS A 70 -28.96 -33.03 -3.88
N LYS A 71 -29.58 -32.36 -2.90
CA LYS A 71 -29.01 -31.14 -2.29
C LYS A 71 -27.77 -31.43 -1.45
N LEU A 72 -27.73 -32.58 -0.77
CA LEU A 72 -26.58 -33.00 0.03
C LEU A 72 -25.39 -33.41 -0.86
N GLU A 73 -25.65 -34.06 -1.99
CA GLU A 73 -24.61 -34.42 -2.98
C GLU A 73 -23.91 -33.19 -3.57
N ARG A 74 -24.66 -32.09 -3.76
CA ARG A 74 -24.13 -30.81 -4.29
C ARG A 74 -23.78 -29.80 -3.19
N ARG A 75 -23.69 -30.24 -1.94
CA ARG A 75 -23.42 -29.36 -0.82
C ARG A 75 -21.98 -28.82 -0.93
N PRO A 76 -21.77 -27.50 -0.87
CA PRO A 76 -20.42 -26.93 -0.83
C PRO A 76 -19.72 -27.27 0.48
N ASP A 77 -18.41 -27.47 0.39
CA ASP A 77 -17.54 -27.65 1.55
C ASP A 77 -17.46 -26.38 2.40
N ARG A 78 -17.11 -26.52 3.68
CA ARG A 78 -16.95 -25.41 4.61
C ARG A 78 -16.00 -24.35 4.05
N ASP A 79 -14.89 -24.77 3.47
CA ASP A 79 -13.85 -23.84 2.99
C ASP A 79 -14.34 -23.04 1.78
N ASN A 80 -15.19 -23.62 0.92
CA ASN A 80 -15.81 -22.90 -0.18
C ASN A 80 -16.76 -21.80 0.34
N LEU A 81 -17.54 -22.10 1.38
CA LEU A 81 -18.42 -21.12 2.02
C LEU A 81 -17.63 -20.00 2.72
N VAL A 82 -16.47 -20.31 3.28
CA VAL A 82 -15.54 -19.32 3.86
C VAL A 82 -14.96 -18.41 2.77
N GLN A 83 -14.48 -18.99 1.66
CA GLN A 83 -13.94 -18.22 0.53
C GLN A 83 -14.99 -17.28 -0.09
N GLN A 84 -16.26 -17.70 -0.10
CA GLN A 84 -17.39 -16.88 -0.54
C GLN A 84 -17.87 -15.88 0.50
N ASN A 85 -17.21 -15.77 1.66
CA ASN A 85 -17.59 -14.91 2.79
C ASN A 85 -19.00 -15.17 3.35
N ILE A 86 -19.51 -16.40 3.19
CA ILE A 86 -20.80 -16.84 3.79
C ILE A 86 -20.57 -17.28 5.23
N LEU A 87 -19.56 -18.12 5.46
CA LEU A 87 -19.11 -18.52 6.80
C LEU A 87 -17.86 -17.73 7.19
N ARG A 88 -17.69 -17.50 8.49
CA ARG A 88 -16.47 -16.89 9.03
C ARG A 88 -15.44 -17.99 9.27
N ASP A 89 -14.18 -17.72 8.94
CA ASP A 89 -13.08 -18.61 9.31
C ASP A 89 -12.62 -18.37 10.74
N THR A 90 -13.42 -18.81 11.71
CA THR A 90 -13.01 -18.73 13.12
C THR A 90 -13.14 -20.10 13.78
N LYS A 91 -12.26 -20.34 14.74
CA LYS A 91 -12.28 -21.54 15.60
C LYS A 91 -13.16 -21.34 16.84
N VAL A 92 -13.84 -20.21 16.91
CA VAL A 92 -14.67 -19.79 18.04
C VAL A 92 -16.07 -20.39 17.91
N ALA A 93 -16.67 -20.73 19.05
CA ALA A 93 -18.01 -21.29 19.11
C ALA A 93 -19.03 -20.38 18.38
N PRO A 94 -20.02 -20.95 17.66
CA PRO A 94 -20.98 -20.17 16.86
C PRO A 94 -21.67 -19.03 17.63
N ALA A 95 -21.97 -19.24 18.92
CA ALA A 95 -22.62 -18.24 19.78
C ALA A 95 -21.76 -16.98 20.01
N LEU A 96 -20.43 -17.08 19.89
CA LEU A 96 -19.50 -15.99 20.16
C LEU A 96 -18.98 -15.31 18.89
N GLN A 97 -19.19 -15.90 17.70
CA GLN A 97 -18.69 -15.37 16.44
C GLN A 97 -19.15 -13.93 16.17
N ALA A 98 -20.39 -13.59 16.53
CA ALA A 98 -20.91 -12.23 16.37
C ALA A 98 -20.17 -11.23 17.26
N ARG A 99 -19.85 -11.61 18.51
CA ARG A 99 -19.12 -10.76 19.45
C ARG A 99 -17.65 -10.61 19.06
N GLU A 100 -17.03 -11.71 18.62
CA GLU A 100 -15.67 -11.71 18.08
C GLU A 100 -15.56 -10.75 16.89
N ALA A 101 -16.47 -10.83 15.93
CA ALA A 101 -16.48 -9.95 14.75
C ALA A 101 -16.67 -8.47 15.09
N SER A 102 -17.48 -8.15 16.09
CA SER A 102 -17.66 -6.77 16.55
C SER A 102 -16.42 -6.25 17.27
N LEU A 103 -15.78 -7.08 18.08
CA LEU A 103 -14.53 -6.74 18.75
C LEU A 103 -13.37 -6.58 17.76
N GLU A 104 -13.27 -7.45 16.75
CA GLU A 104 -12.29 -7.33 15.68
C GLU A 104 -12.48 -6.02 14.91
N ARG A 105 -13.71 -5.68 14.55
CA ARG A 105 -14.03 -4.40 13.90
C ARG A 105 -13.65 -3.19 14.75
N ALA A 106 -13.97 -3.22 16.05
CA ALA A 106 -13.57 -2.14 16.97
C ALA A 106 -12.05 -2.00 17.02
N ARG A 107 -11.31 -3.11 17.18
CA ARG A 107 -9.84 -3.09 17.18
C ARG A 107 -9.25 -2.55 15.88
N ILE A 108 -9.85 -2.88 14.73
CA ILE A 108 -9.39 -2.36 13.44
C ILE A 108 -9.70 -0.86 13.34
N ALA A 109 -10.87 -0.42 13.81
CA ALA A 109 -11.25 0.99 13.84
C ALA A 109 -10.28 1.81 14.71
N ASP A 110 -10.02 1.39 15.94
CA ASP A 110 -9.11 2.08 16.86
C ASP A 110 -7.68 2.17 16.27
N LYS A 111 -7.20 1.08 15.67
CA LYS A 111 -5.89 1.06 14.99
C LYS A 111 -5.85 1.97 13.77
N LEU A 112 -6.94 2.05 13.02
CA LEU A 112 -7.03 2.91 11.84
C LEU A 112 -7.07 4.38 12.27
N GLU A 113 -7.84 4.71 13.30
CA GLU A 113 -7.92 6.05 13.88
C GLU A 113 -6.53 6.55 14.28
N HIS A 114 -5.77 5.74 15.05
CA HIS A 114 -4.41 6.11 15.42
C HIS A 114 -3.47 6.34 14.22
N LYS A 115 -3.61 5.55 13.15
CA LYS A 115 -2.84 5.74 11.91
C LYS A 115 -3.24 6.98 11.14
N LEU A 116 -4.51 7.38 11.22
CA LEU A 116 -5.02 8.58 10.59
C LEU A 116 -4.60 9.84 11.36
N GLU A 117 -4.52 9.77 12.69
CA GLU A 117 -3.97 10.84 13.53
C GLU A 117 -2.49 11.12 13.23
N GLN A 118 -1.70 10.06 13.02
CA GLN A 118 -0.26 10.14 12.69
C GLN A 118 0.01 10.17 11.18
N ARG A 119 -0.97 10.57 10.37
CA ARG A 119 -0.81 10.58 8.92
C ARG A 119 0.20 11.68 8.53
N PRO A 120 1.30 11.33 7.82
CA PRO A 120 2.24 12.34 7.33
C PRO A 120 1.61 13.28 6.30
N ASP A 121 2.07 14.53 6.31
CA ASP A 121 1.65 15.52 5.33
C ASP A 121 2.31 15.27 3.97
N ARG A 122 1.79 15.93 2.93
CA ARG A 122 2.33 15.78 1.57
C ARG A 122 3.79 16.24 1.52
N GLU A 123 4.11 17.32 2.23
CA GLU A 123 5.42 17.92 2.32
C GLU A 123 6.44 16.94 2.93
N ASP A 124 6.08 16.25 4.01
CA ASP A 124 6.92 15.21 4.62
C ASP A 124 7.23 14.08 3.63
N LEU A 125 6.21 13.62 2.88
CA LEU A 125 6.37 12.57 1.88
C LEU A 125 7.28 13.01 0.71
N VAL A 126 7.24 14.29 0.34
CA VAL A 126 8.14 14.88 -0.66
C VAL A 126 9.56 14.97 -0.12
N GLN A 127 9.74 15.43 1.13
CA GLN A 127 11.05 15.51 1.78
C GLN A 127 11.72 14.15 1.91
N HIS A 128 10.93 13.10 2.20
CA HIS A 128 11.40 11.72 2.22
C HIS A 128 11.52 11.07 0.82
N ASN A 129 11.34 11.82 -0.26
CA ASN A 129 11.40 11.36 -1.65
C ASN A 129 10.42 10.23 -2.02
N ILE A 130 9.34 10.06 -1.25
CA ILE A 130 8.27 9.11 -1.51
C ILE A 130 7.35 9.67 -2.60
N LEU A 131 6.89 10.92 -2.44
CA LEU A 131 6.18 11.66 -3.46
C LEU A 131 7.13 12.56 -4.25
N LYS A 132 6.80 12.84 -5.51
CA LYS A 132 7.48 13.86 -6.31
C LYS A 132 6.82 15.22 -6.09
N ASP A 133 7.63 16.27 -5.99
CA ASP A 133 7.11 17.64 -5.97
C ASP A 133 6.75 18.12 -7.37
N SER A 134 5.71 17.50 -7.94
CA SER A 134 5.18 17.89 -9.24
C SER A 134 3.78 18.46 -9.08
N LYS A 135 3.48 19.49 -9.89
CA LYS A 135 2.14 20.07 -10.05
C LYS A 135 1.32 19.35 -11.11
N VAL A 136 1.89 18.32 -11.75
CA VAL A 136 1.25 17.55 -12.82
C VAL A 136 0.41 16.43 -12.22
N ALA A 137 -0.68 16.06 -12.91
CA ALA A 137 -1.55 14.96 -12.53
C ALA A 137 -0.78 13.64 -12.32
N PRO A 138 -1.17 12.78 -11.35
CA PRO A 138 -0.45 11.54 -11.00
C PRO A 138 -0.15 10.63 -12.19
N ALA A 139 -1.06 10.54 -13.16
CA ALA A 139 -0.89 9.70 -14.35
C ALA A 139 0.25 10.14 -15.27
N LEU A 140 0.69 11.40 -15.20
CA LEU A 140 1.71 11.98 -16.07
C LEU A 140 3.06 12.18 -15.36
N GLN A 141 3.11 12.10 -14.03
CA GLN A 141 4.33 12.32 -13.24
C GLN A 141 5.50 11.42 -13.69
N ALA A 142 5.20 10.16 -14.04
CA ALA A 142 6.22 9.24 -14.53
C ALA A 142 6.83 9.70 -15.87
N ARG A 143 6.00 10.23 -16.78
CA ARG A 143 6.45 10.74 -18.08
C ARG A 143 7.25 12.03 -17.92
N GLU A 144 6.77 12.93 -17.07
CA GLU A 144 7.48 14.17 -16.72
C GLU A 144 8.86 13.86 -16.16
N ALA A 145 8.97 12.97 -15.16
CA ALA A 145 10.24 12.60 -14.55
C ALA A 145 11.21 11.90 -15.52
N SER A 146 10.70 11.18 -16.52
CA SER A 146 11.53 10.60 -17.58
C SER A 146 12.06 11.67 -18.52
N LEU A 147 11.21 12.62 -18.90
CA LEU A 147 11.55 13.73 -19.78
C LEU A 147 12.55 14.68 -19.10
N GLU A 148 12.35 14.98 -17.81
CA GLU A 148 13.27 15.79 -17.02
C GLU A 148 14.65 15.12 -16.95
N ARG A 149 14.70 13.81 -16.66
CA ARG A 149 15.95 13.05 -16.67
C ARG A 149 16.66 13.08 -18.01
N ALA A 150 15.93 12.92 -19.12
CA ALA A 150 16.51 13.02 -20.45
C ALA A 150 17.09 14.43 -20.69
N ARG A 151 16.34 15.48 -20.40
CA ARG A 151 16.83 16.87 -20.53
C ARG A 151 18.06 17.17 -19.68
N VAL A 152 18.13 16.63 -18.47
CA VAL A 152 19.30 16.79 -17.60
C VAL A 152 20.50 16.02 -18.16
N ALA A 153 20.27 14.82 -18.69
CA ALA A 153 21.31 14.03 -19.35
C ALA A 153 21.90 14.77 -20.56
N ASP A 154 21.06 15.26 -21.46
CA ASP A 154 21.49 15.99 -22.67
C ASP A 154 22.28 17.26 -22.30
N LYS A 155 21.80 18.01 -21.30
CA LYS A 155 22.50 19.21 -20.79
C LYS A 155 23.84 18.88 -20.14
N LEU A 156 23.91 17.74 -19.44
CA LEU A 156 25.14 17.29 -18.81
C LEU A 156 26.15 16.86 -19.87
N GLU A 157 25.70 16.11 -20.89
CA GLU A 157 26.51 15.68 -22.02
C GLU A 157 27.17 16.89 -22.70
N HIS A 158 26.39 17.91 -23.06
CA HIS A 158 26.94 19.12 -23.69
C HIS A 158 27.98 19.85 -22.80
N LYS A 159 27.77 19.88 -21.48
CA LYS A 159 28.75 20.47 -20.55
C LYS A 159 30.02 19.64 -20.41
N LEU A 160 29.91 18.33 -20.58
CA LEU A 160 31.05 17.43 -20.54
C LEU A 160 31.86 17.50 -21.84
N GLU A 161 31.22 17.74 -22.98
CA GLU A 161 31.91 18.03 -24.26
C GLU A 161 32.77 19.30 -24.18
N GLN A 162 32.28 20.32 -23.46
CA GLN A 162 32.97 21.59 -23.25
C GLN A 162 33.86 21.59 -21.99
N ARG A 163 34.21 20.41 -21.49
CA ARG A 163 35.04 20.31 -20.29
C ARG A 163 36.43 20.89 -20.59
N PRO A 164 36.90 21.91 -19.84
CA PRO A 164 38.24 22.46 -20.02
C PRO A 164 39.30 21.40 -19.75
N ASP A 165 40.36 21.42 -20.56
CA ASP A 165 41.50 20.56 -20.36
C ASP A 165 42.37 21.04 -19.20
N ARG A 166 43.32 20.20 -18.76
CA ARG A 166 44.19 20.52 -17.63
C ARG A 166 44.99 21.80 -17.90
N GLU A 167 45.45 21.96 -19.13
CA GLU A 167 46.24 23.09 -19.60
C GLU A 167 45.44 24.40 -19.46
N ASP A 168 44.16 24.40 -19.84
CA ASP A 168 43.27 25.56 -19.69
C ASP A 168 43.11 25.94 -18.21
N LEU A 169 42.94 24.95 -17.33
CA LEU A 169 42.82 25.18 -15.89
C LEU A 169 44.10 25.75 -15.27
N VAL A 170 45.28 25.37 -15.78
CA VAL A 170 46.57 25.95 -15.38
C VAL A 170 46.69 27.38 -15.87
N GLN A 171 46.34 27.67 -17.13
CA GLN A 171 46.34 29.03 -17.69
C GLN A 171 45.42 29.98 -16.92
N HIS A 172 44.26 29.49 -16.50
CA HIS A 172 43.32 30.25 -15.65
C HIS A 172 43.72 30.30 -14.18
N ASN A 173 44.91 29.81 -13.79
CA ASN A 173 45.42 29.76 -12.42
C ASN A 173 44.50 29.02 -11.43
N ILE A 174 43.66 28.10 -11.92
CA ILE A 174 42.80 27.24 -11.09
C ILE A 174 43.62 26.03 -10.60
N LEU A 175 44.44 25.46 -11.46
CA LEU A 175 45.35 24.35 -11.13
C LEU A 175 46.81 24.84 -11.15
N LYS A 176 47.65 24.31 -10.25
CA LYS A 176 49.08 24.55 -10.29
C LYS A 176 49.74 23.69 -11.37
N ASP A 177 50.70 24.26 -12.09
CA ASP A 177 51.57 23.51 -13.02
C ASP A 177 52.60 22.67 -12.25
N SER A 178 52.11 21.61 -11.60
CA SER A 178 52.93 20.64 -10.90
C SER A 178 52.40 19.24 -11.18
N ASN A 179 53.31 18.32 -11.44
CA ASN A 179 53.01 16.89 -11.55
C ASN A 179 53.00 16.19 -10.17
N ALA A 180 53.21 16.94 -9.09
CA ALA A 180 53.10 16.39 -7.74
C ALA A 180 51.63 16.11 -7.40
N ALA A 181 51.40 14.99 -6.69
CA ALA A 181 50.09 14.65 -6.15
C ALA A 181 49.52 15.82 -5.32
N PRO A 182 48.19 16.06 -5.29
CA PRO A 182 47.60 17.23 -4.64
C PRO A 182 48.06 17.46 -3.20
N ALA A 183 48.20 16.38 -2.42
CA ALA A 183 48.65 16.44 -1.02
C ALA A 183 50.11 16.95 -0.85
N LEU A 184 50.95 16.84 -1.88
CA LEU A 184 52.37 17.21 -1.84
C LEU A 184 52.67 18.53 -2.54
N GLN A 185 51.66 19.16 -3.17
CA GLN A 185 51.88 20.38 -3.96
C GLN A 185 52.37 21.55 -3.12
N SER A 186 51.87 21.71 -1.89
CA SER A 186 52.32 22.77 -0.96
C SER A 186 53.79 22.58 -0.60
N LEU A 187 54.15 21.40 -0.11
CA LEU A 187 55.52 21.04 0.25
C LEU A 187 56.49 21.20 -0.92
N ALA A 188 56.06 20.78 -2.13
CA ALA A 188 56.84 20.96 -3.34
C ALA A 188 57.08 22.44 -3.65
N SER A 189 56.04 23.29 -3.53
CA SER A 189 56.18 24.74 -3.75
C SER A 189 57.03 25.44 -2.67
N ASP A 190 56.91 25.02 -1.40
CA ASP A 190 57.70 25.56 -0.30
C ASP A 190 59.18 25.22 -0.48
N LEU A 191 59.48 23.98 -0.86
CA LEU A 191 60.83 23.54 -1.18
C LEU A 191 61.38 24.29 -2.40
N GLN A 192 60.59 24.50 -3.46
CA GLN A 192 61.00 25.30 -4.62
C GLN A 192 61.33 26.74 -4.21
N ARG A 193 60.50 27.34 -3.34
CA ARG A 193 60.70 28.70 -2.83
C ARG A 193 61.99 28.80 -1.99
N ALA A 194 62.24 27.85 -1.09
CA ALA A 194 63.46 27.79 -0.30
C ALA A 194 64.72 27.65 -1.18
N LYS A 195 64.68 26.78 -2.18
CA LYS A 195 65.78 26.66 -3.16
C LYS A 195 66.05 27.98 -3.88
N LEU A 196 64.99 28.70 -4.31
CA LEU A 196 65.15 29.99 -4.97
C LEU A 196 65.75 31.04 -4.04
N THR A 197 65.33 31.11 -2.78
CA THR A 197 65.92 32.05 -1.80
C THR A 197 67.40 31.78 -1.58
N ASP A 198 67.79 30.51 -1.44
CA ASP A 198 69.19 30.14 -1.24
C ASP A 198 70.05 30.52 -2.46
N THR A 199 69.55 30.25 -3.68
CA THR A 199 70.25 30.64 -4.90
C THR A 199 70.36 32.15 -5.08
N LEU A 200 69.35 32.92 -4.67
CA LEU A 200 69.38 34.38 -4.72
C LEU A 200 70.39 34.94 -3.71
N SER A 201 70.39 34.44 -2.48
CA SER A 201 71.35 34.82 -1.44
C SER A 201 72.80 34.62 -1.93
N HIS A 202 73.10 33.45 -2.48
CA HIS A 202 74.44 33.14 -3.01
C HIS A 202 74.85 34.07 -4.18
N LYS A 203 73.91 34.43 -5.06
CA LYS A 203 74.18 35.38 -6.17
C LYS A 203 74.40 36.82 -5.67
N LEU A 204 73.76 37.20 -4.57
CA LEU A 204 73.94 38.52 -3.96
C LEU A 204 75.28 38.63 -3.25
N GLU A 205 75.74 37.57 -2.57
CA GLU A 205 77.06 37.51 -1.95
C GLU A 205 78.19 37.66 -2.97
N ASN A 206 78.04 37.00 -4.12
CA ASN A 206 79.02 37.03 -5.21
C ASN A 206 78.71 38.11 -6.26
N ARG A 207 77.95 39.15 -5.91
CA ARG A 207 77.61 40.19 -6.89
C ARG A 207 78.86 41.00 -7.25
N PRO A 208 79.17 41.18 -8.55
CA PRO A 208 80.27 42.04 -8.96
C PRO A 208 80.03 43.47 -8.51
N LYS A 209 81.11 44.20 -8.21
CA LYS A 209 80.98 45.60 -7.84
C LYS A 209 80.55 46.43 -9.05
N PRO A 210 79.88 47.57 -8.85
CA PRO A 210 79.46 48.44 -9.95
C PRO A 210 80.63 48.84 -10.86
N GLU A 211 81.82 49.01 -10.30
CA GLU A 211 83.07 49.27 -11.03
C GLU A 211 83.42 48.14 -12.02
N ASP A 212 83.32 46.88 -11.60
CA ASP A 212 83.63 45.70 -12.43
C ASP A 212 82.65 45.56 -13.61
N LEU A 213 81.41 46.03 -13.43
CA LEU A 213 80.37 46.01 -14.46
C LEU A 213 80.56 47.12 -15.51
N VAL A 214 81.10 48.27 -15.10
CA VAL A 214 81.53 49.34 -16.01
C VAL A 214 82.74 48.89 -16.83
N ALA A 215 83.72 48.24 -16.19
CA ALA A 215 84.90 47.70 -16.88
C ALA A 215 84.53 46.66 -17.95
N ARG A 216 83.50 45.85 -17.67
CA ARG A 216 82.96 44.86 -18.62
C ARG A 216 82.00 45.47 -19.68
N HIS A 217 81.86 46.80 -19.73
CA HIS A 217 80.97 47.52 -20.66
C HIS A 217 79.49 47.12 -20.55
N ILE A 218 79.07 46.60 -19.39
CA ILE A 218 77.68 46.19 -19.13
C ILE A 218 76.88 47.37 -18.57
N LEU A 219 77.50 48.19 -17.73
CA LEU A 219 76.93 49.47 -17.27
C LEU A 219 77.58 50.63 -18.06
N PRO A 220 76.81 51.64 -18.48
CA PRO A 220 77.38 52.87 -19.03
C PRO A 220 78.21 53.53 -17.92
N GLY A 221 79.52 53.72 -18.18
CA GLY A 221 80.44 54.40 -17.27
C GLY A 221 80.18 55.90 -17.27
N GLY A 222 79.19 56.33 -16.50
CA GLY A 222 78.83 57.74 -16.35
C GLY A 222 79.19 58.26 -14.97
N GLU A 223 80.43 58.73 -14.81
CA GLU A 223 80.65 59.96 -14.06
C GLU A 223 80.24 61.12 -14.98
N GLU A 224 78.96 61.50 -14.95
CA GLU A 224 78.56 62.87 -15.27
C GLU A 224 78.22 63.56 -13.95
N ASN A 225 79.03 64.57 -13.62
CA ASN A 225 78.75 65.54 -12.56
C ASN A 225 77.34 66.12 -12.76
N ALA A 226 76.39 65.74 -11.90
CA ALA A 226 75.23 66.56 -11.63
C ALA A 226 75.54 67.39 -10.37
N GLU A 227 75.96 68.64 -10.60
CA GLU A 227 76.06 69.69 -9.60
C GLU A 227 74.78 69.76 -8.73
N PRO A 228 74.87 70.06 -7.43
CA PRO A 228 73.69 70.41 -6.65
C PRO A 228 73.19 71.79 -7.10
N ALA A 229 72.11 71.83 -7.89
CA ALA A 229 71.41 73.06 -8.19
C ALA A 229 70.72 73.62 -6.93
N THR A 230 71.46 74.40 -6.15
CA THR A 230 70.93 75.34 -5.17
C THR A 230 70.93 76.75 -5.77
N THR A 231 69.78 77.25 -6.25
CA THR A 231 69.39 78.67 -6.40
C THR A 231 67.89 78.70 -6.76
N ALA A 232 66.97 79.13 -5.89
CA ALA A 232 66.53 80.50 -5.59
C ALA A 232 65.39 81.03 -6.49
N SER A 233 64.32 81.55 -5.84
CA SER A 233 63.20 82.37 -6.37
C SER A 233 62.29 81.72 -7.44
N SER A 234 60.97 81.86 -7.44
CA SER A 234 60.06 82.89 -6.92
C SER A 234 58.66 82.30 -6.65
#